data_AF-A0A1G7CNP5-F1
#
_entry.id   AF-A0A1G7CNP5-F1
#
_cell.length_a   1.000
_cell.length_b   1.000
_cell.length_c   1.000
_cell.angle_alpha   90.00
_cell.angle_beta   90.00
_cell.angle_gamma   90.00
#
_symmetry.space_group_name_H-M   'P 1'
#
loop_
_entity.id
_entity.type
_entity.pdbx_description
1 polymer ?
#
loop_
_entity_poly.entity_id
_entity_poly.type
_entity_poly.pdbx_seq_one_letter_code
_entity_poly.pdbx_strand_id
1 'polypeptide(L)'
;MKKLLLLFCLITAVRSVAFADAIAINHFVIKENPFAVDQVAVVATDTAGVTQENVNGLFTFVMNGFDYQLKFEKGVAFYRQKLDRSTFLYAKHVNESGTHSILYYIYKHDSKLSPWHISWVLLVAIPLGLILIAYMFKRFIIAAVIIFLIFLYFNYHNNLSIPTFFESIIDGLKGMF
;
A
#
# COMPACT_ATOMS: atom_id res chain seq x y z
N MET A 1 -35.29 48.62 37.31
CA MET A 1 -34.21 48.73 36.30
C MET A 1 -33.08 47.72 36.53
N LYS A 2 -32.46 47.65 37.72
CA LYS A 2 -31.34 46.71 38.00
C LYS A 2 -31.67 45.22 37.77
N LYS A 3 -32.89 44.78 38.14
CA LYS A 3 -33.36 43.39 37.93
C LYS A 3 -33.54 43.03 36.45
N LEU A 4 -33.94 43.99 35.61
CA LEU A 4 -34.13 43.79 34.17
C LEU A 4 -32.78 43.64 33.45
N LEU A 5 -31.78 44.40 33.89
CA LEU A 5 -30.41 44.33 33.38
C LEU A 5 -29.73 43.00 33.77
N LEU A 6 -29.97 42.52 34.99
CA LEU A 6 -29.51 41.21 35.44
C LEU A 6 -30.13 40.06 34.63
N LEU A 7 -31.43 40.16 34.33
CA LEU A 7 -32.13 39.18 33.51
C LEU A 7 -31.60 39.16 32.06
N PHE A 8 -31.33 40.34 31.48
CA PHE A 8 -30.76 40.46 30.15
C PHE A 8 -29.35 39.84 30.08
N CYS A 9 -28.52 40.08 31.10
CA CYS A 9 -27.17 39.52 31.18
C CYS A 9 -27.17 37.98 31.32
N LEU A 10 -28.15 37.43 32.04
CA LEU A 10 -28.30 35.98 32.20
C LEU A 10 -28.71 35.30 30.88
N ILE A 11 -29.58 35.93 30.08
CA ILE A 11 -30.04 35.39 28.79
C ILE A 11 -28.92 35.42 27.75
N THR A 12 -28.03 36.41 27.79
CA THR A 12 -26.86 36.48 26.90
C THR A 12 -25.76 35.49 27.30
N ALA A 13 -25.64 35.16 28.59
CA ALA A 13 -24.66 34.20 29.10
C ALA A 13 -24.97 32.72 28.75
N VAL A 14 -26.22 32.40 28.39
CA VAL A 14 -26.63 31.02 28.03
C VAL A 14 -26.29 30.67 26.55
N ARG A 15 -25.77 31.60 25.76
CA ARG A 15 -25.32 31.33 24.37
C ARG A 15 -23.93 30.68 24.30
N SER A 16 -23.66 29.73 25.17
CA SER A 16 -22.54 28.81 25.03
C SER A 16 -22.86 27.84 23.90
N VAL A 17 -22.34 28.10 22.70
CA VAL A 17 -22.32 27.11 21.61
C VAL A 17 -21.48 25.93 22.09
N ALA A 18 -22.14 24.84 22.46
CA ALA A 18 -21.47 23.57 22.67
C ALA A 18 -21.06 23.05 21.29
N PHE A 19 -19.76 23.15 20.97
CA PHE A 19 -19.20 22.40 19.85
C PHE A 19 -19.16 20.94 20.28
N ALA A 20 -19.96 20.10 19.63
CA ALA A 20 -19.80 18.66 19.75
C ALA A 20 -18.42 18.32 19.17
N ASP A 21 -17.54 17.76 19.99
CA ASP A 21 -16.24 17.30 19.54
C ASP A 21 -16.48 16.13 18.59
N ALA A 22 -16.42 16.39 17.29
CA ALA A 22 -16.64 15.38 16.28
C ALA A 22 -15.48 14.39 16.34
N ILE A 23 -15.73 13.19 16.85
CA ILE A 23 -14.73 12.13 16.90
C ILE A 23 -14.38 11.75 15.47
N ALA A 24 -13.20 12.16 15.00
CA ALA A 24 -12.71 11.89 13.66
C ALA A 24 -11.68 10.76 13.66
N ILE A 25 -11.87 9.76 12.78
CA ILE A 25 -10.92 8.66 12.59
C ILE A 25 -9.87 9.11 11.57
N ASN A 26 -8.73 9.59 12.05
CA ASN A 26 -7.65 10.07 11.17
C ASN A 26 -6.66 8.96 10.77
N HIS A 27 -6.49 7.95 11.63
CA HIS A 27 -5.66 6.79 11.33
C HIS A 27 -6.42 5.52 11.69
N PHE A 28 -6.27 4.51 10.86
CA PHE A 28 -6.86 3.22 11.08
C PHE A 28 -6.03 2.13 10.40
N VAL A 29 -6.16 0.91 10.90
CA VAL A 29 -5.48 -0.28 10.39
C VAL A 29 -6.47 -1.41 10.20
N ILE A 30 -6.15 -2.32 9.28
CA ILE A 30 -6.93 -3.54 9.07
C ILE A 30 -6.25 -4.69 9.81
N LYS A 31 -7.00 -5.42 10.63
CA LYS A 31 -6.55 -6.60 11.38
C LYS A 31 -7.47 -7.79 11.12
N GLU A 32 -7.01 -8.99 11.45
CA GLU A 32 -7.86 -10.18 11.48
C GLU A 32 -9.02 -9.98 12.47
N ASN A 33 -10.21 -10.53 12.15
CA ASN A 33 -11.31 -10.57 13.11
C ASN A 33 -11.15 -11.80 14.03
N PRO A 34 -10.92 -11.62 15.34
CA PRO A 34 -10.76 -12.76 16.25
C PRO A 34 -12.09 -13.48 16.56
N PHE A 35 -13.22 -12.89 16.20
CA PHE A 35 -14.56 -13.40 16.53
C PHE A 35 -15.28 -14.05 15.33
N ALA A 36 -14.75 -13.92 14.11
CA ALA A 36 -15.35 -14.48 12.92
C ALA A 36 -14.31 -14.91 11.89
N VAL A 37 -14.51 -16.10 11.33
CA VAL A 37 -13.69 -16.63 10.24
C VAL A 37 -13.93 -15.84 8.95
N ASP A 38 -12.87 -15.69 8.16
CA ASP A 38 -12.90 -15.01 6.85
C ASP A 38 -13.34 -13.55 6.89
N GLN A 39 -13.21 -12.88 8.03
CA GLN A 39 -13.55 -11.46 8.20
C GLN A 39 -12.38 -10.68 8.77
N VAL A 40 -12.38 -9.37 8.50
CA VAL A 40 -11.40 -8.44 9.04
C VAL A 40 -12.05 -7.41 9.95
N ALA A 41 -11.25 -6.84 10.83
CA ALA A 41 -11.62 -5.72 11.67
C ALA A 41 -10.90 -4.45 11.19
N VAL A 42 -11.62 -3.33 11.20
CA VAL A 42 -11.07 -1.99 11.07
C VAL A 42 -10.83 -1.46 12.47
N VAL A 43 -9.61 -1.06 12.77
CA VAL A 43 -9.22 -0.56 14.09
C VAL A 43 -8.76 0.88 13.94
N ALA A 44 -9.44 1.81 14.61
CA ALA A 44 -9.03 3.20 14.71
C ALA A 44 -7.80 3.29 15.62
N THR A 45 -6.74 3.91 15.13
CA THR A 45 -5.46 4.03 15.87
C THR A 45 -4.97 5.47 15.86
N ASP A 46 -3.98 5.76 16.71
CA ASP A 46 -3.15 6.94 16.56
C ASP A 46 -1.96 6.68 15.61
N THR A 47 -1.07 7.66 15.51
CA THR A 47 0.17 7.59 14.71
C THR A 47 1.20 6.59 15.27
N ALA A 48 1.10 6.25 16.56
CA ALA A 48 1.94 5.24 17.21
C ALA A 48 1.35 3.82 17.07
N GLY A 49 0.17 3.68 16.46
CA GLY A 49 -0.52 2.41 16.29
C GLY A 49 -1.32 1.93 17.51
N VAL A 50 -1.51 2.80 18.51
CA VAL A 50 -2.33 2.52 19.69
C VAL A 50 -3.80 2.70 19.34
N THR A 51 -4.64 1.73 19.73
CA THR A 51 -6.08 1.77 19.49
C THR A 51 -6.72 2.96 20.20
N GLN A 52 -7.57 3.70 19.50
CA GLN A 52 -8.33 4.83 20.05
C GLN A 52 -9.67 4.35 20.62
N GLU A 53 -9.68 3.97 21.90
CA GLU A 53 -10.87 3.41 22.57
C GLU A 53 -12.04 4.41 22.74
N ASN A 54 -11.77 5.71 22.61
CA ASN A 54 -12.79 6.75 22.61
C ASN A 54 -13.64 6.74 21.34
N VAL A 55 -13.18 6.10 20.25
CA VAL A 55 -13.92 6.04 18.98
C VAL A 55 -15.11 5.07 19.10
N ASN A 56 -16.31 5.63 19.12
CA ASN A 56 -17.57 4.88 19.24
C ASN A 56 -18.63 5.52 18.33
N GLY A 57 -19.37 4.71 17.57
CA GLY A 57 -20.43 5.20 16.69
C GLY A 57 -20.47 4.50 15.33
N LEU A 58 -21.24 5.07 14.40
CA LEU A 58 -21.33 4.60 13.01
C LEU A 58 -20.47 5.49 12.12
N PHE A 59 -19.58 4.87 11.36
CA PHE A 59 -18.69 5.56 10.44
C PHE A 59 -18.80 4.94 9.05
N THR A 60 -18.86 5.79 8.02
CA THR A 60 -18.89 5.33 6.63
C THR A 60 -17.47 5.08 6.12
N PHE A 61 -17.26 3.89 5.59
CA PHE A 61 -16.01 3.46 4.95
C PHE A 61 -16.31 3.01 3.53
N VAL A 62 -15.47 3.42 2.59
CA VAL A 62 -15.48 2.90 1.23
C VAL A 62 -14.50 1.73 1.17
N MET A 63 -15.01 0.52 1.00
CA MET A 63 -14.22 -0.72 0.91
C MET A 63 -14.27 -1.22 -0.53
N ASN A 64 -13.12 -1.23 -1.23
CA ASN A 64 -13.01 -1.59 -2.64
C ASN A 64 -14.02 -0.85 -3.56
N GLY A 65 -14.35 0.40 -3.24
CA GLY A 65 -15.25 1.24 -4.02
C GLY A 65 -16.73 1.19 -3.59
N PHE A 66 -17.09 0.38 -2.59
CA PHE A 66 -18.46 0.31 -2.08
C PHE A 66 -18.55 0.92 -0.68
N ASP A 67 -19.64 1.64 -0.40
CA ASP A 67 -19.86 2.26 0.90
C ASP A 67 -20.40 1.24 1.92
N TYR A 68 -19.80 1.24 3.10
CA TYR A 68 -20.18 0.42 4.25
C TYR A 68 -20.29 1.29 5.49
N GLN A 69 -21.38 1.14 6.23
CA GLN A 69 -21.49 1.69 7.58
C GLN A 69 -20.91 0.69 8.58
N LEU A 70 -19.82 1.09 9.21
CA LEU A 70 -19.13 0.29 10.21
C LEU A 70 -19.43 0.82 11.61
N LYS A 71 -19.90 -0.07 12.49
CA LYS A 71 -20.14 0.25 13.90
C LYS A 71 -18.85 0.06 14.68
N PHE A 72 -18.27 1.16 15.13
CA PHE A 72 -17.12 1.19 16.02
C PHE A 72 -17.57 1.10 17.46
N GLU A 73 -16.97 0.16 18.18
CA GLU A 73 -17.07 -0.02 19.62
C GLU A 73 -15.65 -0.09 20.18
N LYS A 74 -15.29 0.86 21.04
CA LYS A 74 -13.95 1.02 21.61
C LYS A 74 -12.84 1.02 20.55
N GLY A 75 -13.04 1.74 19.45
CA GLY A 75 -12.06 1.86 18.37
C GLY A 75 -11.98 0.66 17.43
N VAL A 76 -12.86 -0.34 17.55
CA VAL A 76 -12.88 -1.51 16.67
C VAL A 76 -14.23 -1.64 15.98
N ALA A 77 -14.22 -1.85 14.67
CA ALA A 77 -15.39 -2.21 13.90
C ALA A 77 -15.14 -3.46 13.04
N PHE A 78 -16.16 -4.30 12.89
CA PHE A 78 -16.05 -5.53 12.13
C PHE A 78 -16.59 -5.37 10.70
N TYR A 79 -15.75 -5.68 9.73
CA TYR A 79 -16.16 -5.79 8.33
C TYR A 79 -16.71 -7.19 8.08
N ARG A 80 -18.05 -7.29 8.01
CA ARG A 80 -18.76 -8.58 8.01
C ARG A 80 -18.81 -9.27 6.66
N GLN A 81 -18.32 -8.65 5.59
CA GLN A 81 -18.23 -9.33 4.30
C GLN A 81 -17.13 -10.40 4.38
N LYS A 82 -17.52 -11.63 4.05
CA LYS A 82 -16.59 -12.76 4.01
C LYS A 82 -15.62 -12.64 2.83
N LEU A 83 -14.36 -12.98 3.08
CA LEU A 83 -13.31 -13.04 2.09
C LEU A 83 -13.02 -14.50 1.74
N ASP A 84 -13.50 -14.93 0.57
CA ASP A 84 -13.36 -16.32 0.14
C ASP A 84 -11.94 -16.67 -0.29
N ARG A 85 -11.16 -15.67 -0.75
CA ARG A 85 -9.80 -15.82 -1.27
C ARG A 85 -8.92 -14.64 -0.86
N SER A 86 -7.60 -14.81 -0.98
CA SER A 86 -6.65 -13.71 -0.82
C SER A 86 -6.99 -12.58 -1.78
N THR A 87 -7.05 -11.34 -1.28
CA THR A 87 -7.53 -10.19 -2.05
C THR A 87 -6.89 -8.89 -1.60
N PHE A 88 -6.88 -7.91 -2.49
CA PHE A 88 -6.64 -6.53 -2.10
C PHE A 88 -7.88 -5.96 -1.41
N LEU A 89 -7.63 -5.18 -0.37
CA LEU A 89 -8.63 -4.39 0.33
C LEU A 89 -8.13 -2.94 0.39
N TYR A 90 -8.73 -2.11 -0.45
CA TYR A 90 -8.62 -0.67 -0.40
C TYR A 90 -9.71 -0.13 0.53
N ALA A 91 -9.31 0.38 1.69
CA ALA A 91 -10.21 0.96 2.67
C ALA A 91 -10.01 2.47 2.70
N LYS A 92 -11.09 3.23 2.60
CA LYS A 92 -11.07 4.69 2.63
C LYS A 92 -12.12 5.20 3.61
N HIS A 93 -11.72 6.08 4.50
CA HIS A 93 -12.62 6.83 5.37
C HIS A 93 -12.65 8.29 4.92
N VAL A 94 -13.87 8.83 4.80
CA VAL A 94 -14.10 10.24 4.48
C VAL A 94 -14.71 10.88 5.72
N ASN A 95 -14.03 11.89 6.26
CA ASN A 95 -14.51 12.70 7.37
C ASN A 95 -14.56 14.18 6.95
N GLU A 96 -15.06 15.05 7.83
CA GLU A 96 -15.11 16.49 7.56
C GLU A 96 -13.72 17.13 7.45
N SER A 97 -12.70 16.52 8.07
CA SER A 97 -11.32 17.02 8.12
C SER A 97 -10.40 16.51 7.00
N GLY A 98 -10.86 15.57 6.17
CA GLY A 98 -10.03 14.96 5.14
C GLY A 98 -10.50 13.58 4.65
N THR A 99 -9.64 12.95 3.86
CA THR A 99 -9.86 11.59 3.35
C THR A 99 -8.63 10.77 3.62
N HIS A 100 -8.80 9.71 4.40
CA HIS A 100 -7.73 8.79 4.77
C HIS A 100 -7.97 7.45 4.09
N SER A 101 -6.98 6.96 3.36
CA SER A 101 -7.10 5.69 2.65
C SER A 101 -5.86 4.84 2.81
N ILE A 102 -6.07 3.52 2.80
CA ILE A 102 -5.02 2.54 3.00
C ILE A 102 -5.30 1.31 2.13
N LEU A 103 -4.24 0.77 1.54
CA LEU A 103 -4.30 -0.46 0.76
C LEU A 103 -3.66 -1.59 1.56
N TYR A 104 -4.38 -2.70 1.66
CA TYR A 104 -3.88 -3.95 2.21
C TYR A 104 -3.99 -5.06 1.16
N TYR A 105 -3.05 -5.99 1.20
CA TYR A 105 -3.24 -7.32 0.65
C TYR A 105 -3.58 -8.27 1.80
N ILE A 106 -4.77 -8.86 1.76
CA ILE A 106 -5.21 -9.82 2.76
C ILE A 106 -4.83 -11.20 2.25
N TYR A 107 -3.83 -11.79 2.88
CA TYR A 107 -3.43 -13.15 2.60
C TYR A 107 -4.29 -14.13 3.41
N LYS A 108 -5.04 -14.98 2.71
CA LYS A 108 -5.83 -16.04 3.31
C LYS A 108 -5.01 -17.33 3.35
N HIS A 109 -4.93 -17.94 4.51
CA HIS A 109 -4.37 -19.28 4.70
C HIS A 109 -5.23 -20.04 5.71
N ASP A 110 -5.59 -21.28 5.36
CA ASP A 110 -6.51 -22.11 6.14
C ASP A 110 -7.80 -21.37 6.55
N SER A 111 -7.90 -21.00 7.82
CA SER A 111 -9.04 -20.27 8.42
C SER A 111 -8.63 -18.91 9.00
N LYS A 112 -7.43 -18.43 8.65
CA LYS A 112 -6.86 -17.18 9.14
C LYS A 112 -6.66 -16.18 8.02
N LEU A 113 -6.74 -14.91 8.39
CA LEU A 113 -6.46 -13.79 7.51
C LEU A 113 -5.26 -13.02 8.02
N SER A 114 -4.30 -12.74 7.14
CA SER A 114 -3.11 -11.96 7.45
C SER A 114 -3.08 -10.70 6.58
N PRO A 115 -3.55 -9.55 7.09
CA PRO A 115 -3.52 -8.29 6.37
C PRO A 115 -2.11 -7.73 6.30
N TRP A 116 -1.61 -7.49 5.09
CA TRP A 116 -0.30 -6.90 4.83
C TRP A 116 -0.48 -5.50 4.24
N HIS A 117 0.04 -4.48 4.93
CA HIS A 117 -0.06 -3.11 4.48
C HIS A 117 0.80 -2.88 3.24
N ILE A 118 0.22 -2.25 2.22
CA ILE A 118 0.92 -1.87 0.99
C ILE A 118 1.09 -0.36 0.96
N SER A 119 2.35 0.08 1.03
CA SER A 119 2.70 1.48 0.86
C SER A 119 2.50 1.92 -0.60
N TRP A 120 2.00 3.14 -0.78
CA TRP A 120 1.90 3.77 -2.10
C TRP A 120 3.25 3.90 -2.80
N VAL A 121 4.34 4.04 -2.02
CA VAL A 121 5.71 4.11 -2.55
C VAL A 121 6.04 2.83 -3.29
N LEU A 122 5.65 1.67 -2.76
CA LEU A 122 5.89 0.37 -3.39
C LEU A 122 5.10 0.21 -4.70
N LEU A 123 3.86 0.71 -4.74
CA LEU A 123 3.02 0.71 -5.95
C LEU A 123 3.66 1.50 -7.10
N VAL A 124 4.38 2.58 -6.80
CA VAL A 124 5.09 3.41 -7.79
C VAL A 124 6.49 2.86 -8.10
N ALA A 125 7.19 2.37 -7.08
CA ALA A 125 8.57 1.90 -7.19
C ALA A 125 8.68 0.65 -8.08
N ILE A 126 7.72 -0.30 -8.00
CA ILE A 126 7.77 -1.52 -8.81
C ILE A 126 7.73 -1.22 -10.32
N PRO A 127 6.72 -0.47 -10.84
CA PRO A 127 6.70 -0.09 -12.26
C PRO A 127 7.94 0.70 -12.70
N LEU A 128 8.39 1.67 -11.91
CA LEU A 128 9.59 2.45 -12.24
C LEU A 128 10.86 1.58 -12.26
N GLY A 129 10.99 0.66 -11.31
CA GLY A 129 12.08 -0.31 -11.26
C GLY A 129 12.11 -1.20 -12.51
N LEU A 130 10.96 -1.69 -12.96
CA LEU A 130 10.86 -2.48 -14.20
C LEU A 130 11.29 -1.68 -15.43
N ILE A 131 10.86 -0.41 -15.55
CA ILE A 131 11.29 0.48 -16.64
C ILE A 131 12.81 0.70 -16.60
N LEU A 132 13.37 0.93 -15.42
CA LEU A 132 14.81 1.15 -15.25
C LEU A 132 15.61 -0.10 -15.62
N ILE A 133 15.17 -1.28 -15.18
CA ILE A 133 15.79 -2.56 -15.56
C ILE A 133 15.74 -2.73 -17.07
N ALA A 134 14.57 -2.56 -17.69
CA ALA A 134 14.42 -2.68 -19.15
C ALA A 134 15.33 -1.70 -19.91
N TYR A 135 15.47 -0.47 -19.41
CA TYR A 135 16.36 0.53 -19.98
C TYR A 135 17.85 0.16 -19.86
N MET A 136 18.26 -0.41 -18.73
CA MET A 136 19.63 -0.91 -18.54
C MET A 136 19.94 -2.04 -19.53
N PHE A 137 19.03 -3.00 -19.72
CA PHE A 137 19.19 -4.07 -20.71
C PHE A 137 19.41 -3.55 -22.13
N LYS A 138 18.67 -2.50 -22.55
CA LYS A 138 18.88 -1.88 -23.86
C LYS A 138 20.32 -1.37 -24.04
N ARG A 139 20.90 -0.73 -23.03
CA ARG A 139 22.28 -0.23 -23.07
C ARG A 139 23.30 -1.37 -23.10
N PHE A 140 23.07 -2.44 -22.34
CA PHE A 140 23.92 -3.64 -22.36
C PHE A 140 23.93 -4.32 -23.73
N ILE A 141 22.77 -4.44 -24.39
CA ILE A 141 22.70 -5.01 -25.74
C ILE A 141 23.51 -4.18 -26.73
N ILE A 142 23.40 -2.85 -26.69
CA ILE A 142 24.17 -1.96 -27.57
C ILE A 142 25.68 -2.13 -27.33
N ALA A 143 26.11 -2.13 -26.05
CA ALA A 143 27.51 -2.33 -25.71
C ALA A 143 28.03 -3.69 -26.18
N ALA A 144 27.27 -4.77 -25.99
CA ALA A 144 27.63 -6.11 -26.44
C ALA A 144 27.79 -6.17 -27.97
N VAL A 145 26.90 -5.54 -28.73
CA VAL A 145 27.01 -5.46 -30.19
C VAL A 145 28.28 -4.70 -30.62
N ILE A 146 28.59 -3.56 -29.98
CA ILE A 146 29.80 -2.79 -30.29
C ILE A 146 31.06 -3.63 -30.02
N ILE A 147 31.14 -4.27 -28.86
CA ILE A 147 32.26 -5.15 -28.49
C ILE A 147 32.36 -6.32 -29.48
N PHE A 148 31.23 -6.92 -29.86
CA PHE A 148 31.18 -8.01 -30.83
C PHE A 148 31.67 -7.58 -32.21
N LEU A 149 31.32 -6.38 -32.68
CA LEU A 149 31.82 -5.84 -33.94
C LEU A 149 33.33 -5.57 -33.89
N ILE A 150 33.84 -4.99 -32.80
CA ILE A 150 35.29 -4.80 -32.58
C ILE A 150 36.00 -6.16 -32.60
N PHE A 151 35.44 -7.14 -31.91
CA PHE A 151 35.96 -8.50 -31.87
C PHE A 151 36.00 -9.13 -33.28
N LEU A 152 34.93 -9.05 -34.07
CA LEU A 152 34.91 -9.56 -35.44
C LEU A 152 35.94 -8.85 -36.32
N TYR A 153 36.03 -7.52 -36.24
CA TYR A 153 37.01 -6.74 -36.98
C TYR A 153 38.44 -7.17 -36.64
N PHE A 154 38.76 -7.30 -35.35
CA PHE A 154 40.07 -7.74 -34.89
C PHE A 154 40.41 -9.14 -35.41
N ASN A 155 39.50 -10.10 -35.31
CA ASN A 155 39.76 -11.46 -35.78
C ASN A 155 39.96 -11.53 -37.30
N TYR A 156 39.12 -10.81 -38.05
CA TYR A 156 39.24 -10.72 -39.50
C TYR A 156 40.60 -10.14 -39.94
N HIS A 157 41.05 -9.05 -39.31
CA HIS A 157 42.33 -8.41 -39.63
C HIS A 157 43.56 -9.23 -39.20
N ASN A 158 43.41 -10.12 -38.21
CA ASN A 158 44.48 -11.02 -37.78
C ASN A 158 44.40 -12.40 -38.44
N ASN A 159 43.73 -12.50 -39.59
CA ASN A 159 43.58 -13.73 -40.39
C ASN A 159 42.92 -14.91 -39.64
N LEU A 160 42.15 -14.64 -38.57
CA LEU A 160 41.36 -15.67 -37.90
C LEU A 160 39.96 -15.71 -38.51
N SER A 161 39.72 -16.72 -39.35
CA SER A 161 38.41 -16.97 -39.94
C SER A 161 37.43 -17.54 -38.90
N ILE A 162 36.11 -17.37 -39.13
CA ILE A 162 35.07 -17.89 -38.23
C ILE A 162 35.22 -19.41 -37.97
N PRO A 163 35.46 -20.28 -38.98
CA PRO A 163 35.68 -21.70 -38.75
C PRO A 163 36.89 -21.99 -37.84
N THR A 164 38.04 -21.38 -38.14
CA THR A 164 39.28 -21.56 -37.37
C THR A 164 39.17 -21.04 -35.93
N PHE A 165 38.32 -20.03 -35.69
CA PHE A 165 38.01 -19.55 -34.35
C PHE A 165 37.28 -20.61 -33.51
N PHE A 166 36.24 -21.25 -34.08
CA PHE A 166 35.53 -22.32 -33.38
C PHE A 166 36.39 -23.58 -33.21
N GLU A 167 37.21 -23.93 -34.21
CA GLU A 167 38.21 -25.01 -34.08
C GLU A 167 39.19 -24.72 -32.93
N SER A 168 39.71 -23.49 -32.83
CA SER A 168 40.57 -23.04 -31.73
C SER A 168 39.91 -23.20 -30.35
N ILE A 169 38.62 -22.87 -30.22
CA ILE A 169 37.89 -23.08 -28.95
C ILE A 169 37.78 -24.56 -28.63
N ILE A 170 37.41 -25.38 -29.61
CA ILE A 170 37.24 -26.83 -29.43
C ILE A 170 38.57 -27.48 -29.07
N ASP A 171 39.66 -27.14 -29.74
CA ASP A 171 40.98 -27.69 -29.46
C ASP A 171 41.52 -27.20 -28.12
N GLY A 172 41.26 -25.95 -27.73
CA GLY A 172 41.55 -25.45 -26.39
C GLY A 172 40.80 -26.21 -25.29
N LEU A 173 39.51 -26.49 -25.51
CA LEU A 173 38.70 -27.31 -24.59
C LEU A 173 39.21 -28.75 -24.50
N LYS A 174 39.57 -29.39 -25.63
CA LYS A 174 40.18 -30.73 -25.64
C LYS A 174 41.51 -30.79 -24.89
N GLY A 175 42.26 -29.69 -24.83
CA GLY A 175 43.50 -29.62 -24.05
C GLY A 175 43.29 -29.55 -22.53
N MET A 176 42.05 -29.29 -22.07
CA MET A 176 41.70 -29.15 -20.67
C MET A 176 41.03 -30.40 -20.06
N PHE A 177 40.62 -31.37 -20.88
CA PHE A 177 39.98 -32.64 -20.48
C PHE A 177 40.79 -33.83 -20.98
#